data_AF-A0A3B8MQM5-F1
#
_entry.id   AF-A0A3B8MQM5-F1
#
_cell.length_a   1.000
_cell.length_b   1.000
_cell.length_c   1.000
_cell.angle_alpha   90.00
_cell.angle_beta   90.00
_cell.angle_gamma   90.00
#
_symmetry.space_group_name_H-M   'P 1'
#
loop_
_entity.id
_entity.type
_entity.pdbx_description
1 polymer ?
#
loop_
_entity_poly.entity_id
_entity_poly.type
_entity_poly.pdbx_seq_one_letter_code
_entity_poly.pdbx_strand_id
1 'polypeptide(L)' 'MNSDFARIKEARVIHDGEQQALLIEFNDGKVRQFTPKELYEATGYLGHPPPEANMTGSQRRTAEILAAKKRR' A
#
# COMPACT_ATOMS: atom_id res chain seq x y z
N MET A 1 -7.44 -6.28 23.10
CA MET A 1 -6.03 -5.85 23.17
C MET A 1 -5.90 -4.63 22.28
N ASN A 2 -6.07 -3.42 22.83
CA ASN A 2 -5.92 -2.16 22.08
C ASN A 2 -4.42 -1.86 22.01
N SER A 3 -3.80 -2.08 20.86
CA SER A 3 -2.38 -1.76 20.70
C SER A 3 -2.22 -0.27 20.41
N ASP A 4 -2.00 0.53 21.45
CA ASP A 4 -1.50 1.92 21.31
C ASP A 4 -0.17 1.98 20.54
N PHE A 5 0.52 0.84 20.38
CA PHE A 5 1.72 0.64 19.56
C PHE A 5 1.52 0.83 18.04
N ALA A 6 0.28 0.93 17.56
CA ALA A 6 -0.01 1.15 16.14
C ALA A 6 -0.39 2.60 15.80
N ARG A 7 -0.27 3.54 16.75
CA ARG A 7 -0.56 4.95 16.49
C ARG A 7 0.62 5.60 15.75
N ILE A 8 0.31 6.09 14.55
CA ILE A 8 1.22 6.88 13.72
C ILE A 8 1.41 8.24 14.41
N LYS A 9 2.66 8.59 14.66
CA LYS A 9 3.06 9.90 15.16
C LYS A 9 3.23 10.88 14.01
N GLU A 10 3.95 10.47 12.97
CA GLU A 10 4.25 11.28 11.80
C GLU A 10 4.38 10.39 10.56
N ALA A 11 3.94 10.90 9.40
CA ALA A 11 4.17 10.26 8.12
C ALA A 11 4.62 11.30 7.10
N ARG A 12 5.74 11.03 6.40
CA ARG A 12 6.31 11.94 5.40
C ARG A 12 6.81 11.20 4.18
N VAL A 13 6.60 11.81 3.03
CA VAL A 13 7.15 11.34 1.75
C VAL A 13 8.58 11.84 1.64
N ILE A 14 9.50 10.94 1.31
CA ILE A 14 10.88 11.27 0.99
C ILE A 14 11.19 10.90 -0.47
N HIS A 15 12.11 11.65 -1.06
CA HIS A 15 12.62 11.42 -2.40
C HIS A 15 14.14 11.26 -2.32
N ASP A 16 14.66 10.12 -2.80
CA ASP A 16 16.09 9.80 -2.79
C ASP A 16 16.70 9.92 -4.21
N GLY A 17 16.31 10.96 -4.95
CA GLY A 17 16.78 11.22 -6.32
C GLY A 17 16.18 10.32 -7.41
N GLU A 18 16.01 9.02 -7.15
CA GLU A 18 15.45 8.04 -8.10
C GLU A 18 14.13 7.43 -7.63
N GLN A 19 13.89 7.37 -6.32
CA GLN A 19 12.73 6.68 -5.74
C GLN A 19 12.02 7.55 -4.71
N GLN A 20 10.69 7.42 -4.68
CA GLN A 20 9.83 8.00 -3.66
C GLN A 20 9.48 6.93 -2.63
N ALA A 21 9.58 7.25 -1.34
CA ALA A 21 9.20 6.34 -0.26
C ALA A 21 8.41 7.08 0.84
N LEU A 22 7.64 6.33 1.62
CA LEU A 22 6.92 6.86 2.77
C LEU A 22 7.63 6.45 4.06
N LEU A 23 8.10 7.43 4.84
CA LEU A 23 8.53 7.20 6.21
C LEU A 23 7.35 7.37 7.15
N ILE A 24 7.17 6.41 8.06
CA ILE A 24 6.21 6.47 9.16
C ILE A 24 6.97 6.34 10.48
N GLU A 25 6.83 7.34 11.34
CA GLU A 25 7.24 7.28 12.74
C GLU A 25 6.03 6.87 13.59
N PHE A 26 6.23 5.87 14.44
CA PHE A 26 5.23 5.42 15.39
C PHE A 26 5.48 6.05 16.76
N ASN A 27 4.46 6.08 17.61
CA ASN A 27 4.58 6.63 18.97
C ASN A 27 5.61 5.91 19.86
N ASP A 28 6.08 4.72 19.46
CA ASP A 28 7.17 4.00 20.13
C ASP A 28 8.58 4.48 19.68
N GLY A 29 8.65 5.52 18.85
CA GLY A 29 9.89 6.09 18.31
C GLY A 29 10.50 5.28 17.18
N LYS A 30 9.89 4.16 16.76
CA LYS A 30 10.37 3.41 15.61
C LYS A 30 9.96 4.10 14.33
N VAL A 31 10.90 4.13 13.39
CA VAL A 31 10.70 4.66 12.06
C VAL A 31 10.73 3.49 11.08
N ARG A 32 9.71 3.41 10.22
CA ARG A 32 9.65 2.43 9.13
C ARG A 32 9.53 3.15 7.80
N GLN A 33 10.27 2.68 6.82
CA GLN A 33 10.17 3.13 5.44
C GLN A 33 9.36 2.11 4.65
N PHE A 34 8.43 2.61 3.84
CA PHE A 34 7.62 1.82 2.94
C PHE A 34 7.86 2.30 1.52
N THR A 35 8.18 1.36 0.65
CA THR A 35 8.23 1.58 -0.78
C THR A 35 6.81 1.72 -1.36
N PRO A 36 6.65 2.33 -2.54
CA PRO A 36 5.35 2.42 -3.20
C PRO A 36 4.74 1.04 -3.46
N LYS A 37 5.58 0.03 -3.74
CA LYS A 37 5.15 -1.36 -3.93
C LYS A 37 4.57 -1.96 -2.65
N GLU A 38 5.25 -1.79 -1.51
CA GLU A 38 4.76 -2.31 -0.22
C GLU A 38 3.48 -1.61 0.22
N LEU A 39 3.38 -0.29 0.01
CA LEU A 39 2.14 0.44 0.25
C LEU A 39 1.01 -0.07 -0.65
N TYR A 40 1.30 -0.34 -1.93
CA TYR A 40 0.34 -0.89 -2.87
C TYR A 40 -0.15 -2.29 -2.44
N GLU A 41 0.76 -3.16 -2.03
CA GLU A 41 0.44 -4.51 -1.56
C GLU A 41 -0.34 -4.46 -0.23
N ALA A 42 0.04 -3.58 0.71
CA ALA A 42 -0.60 -3.42 2.01
C ALA A 42 -1.98 -2.76 1.93
N THR A 43 -2.16 -1.80 1.01
CA THR A 43 -3.46 -1.16 0.76
C THR A 43 -4.40 -2.08 -0.02
N GLY A 44 -3.85 -3.06 -0.74
CA GLY A 44 -4.54 -4.28 -1.17
C GLY A 44 -5.88 -4.11 -1.88
N TYR A 45 -6.25 -2.91 -2.37
CA TYR A 45 -7.60 -2.40 -2.69
C TYR A 45 -8.12 -1.29 -1.74
N LEU A 46 -7.53 -0.09 -1.75
CA LEU A 46 -8.27 1.13 -1.38
C LEU A 46 -9.16 1.56 -2.56
N GLY A 47 -10.15 0.72 -2.91
CA GLY A 47 -11.28 1.06 -3.80
C GLY A 47 -10.99 1.33 -5.29
N HIS A 48 -9.76 1.66 -5.68
CA HIS A 48 -9.40 2.03 -7.05
C HIS A 48 -8.26 1.16 -7.58
N PRO A 49 -8.54 0.18 -8.45
CA PRO A 49 -7.47 -0.55 -9.13
C PRO A 49 -6.66 0.42 -10.02
N PRO A 50 -5.36 0.19 -10.20
CA PRO A 50 -4.56 0.96 -11.15
C PRO A 50 -5.17 0.81 -12.56
N PRO A 51 -4.98 1.81 -13.45
CA PRO A 51 -5.39 1.69 -14.85
C PRO A 51 -4.82 0.40 -15.44
N GLU A 52 -5.60 -0.33 -16.25
CA GLU A 52 -5.21 -1.66 -16.78
C GLU A 52 -3.82 -1.68 -17.45
N ALA A 53 -3.40 -0.55 -18.01
CA ALA A 53 -2.08 -0.35 -18.61
C ALA A 53 -0.90 -0.56 -17.65
N ASN A 54 -1.10 -0.35 -16.34
CA ASN A 54 -0.08 -0.45 -15.31
C ASN A 54 -0.19 -1.73 -14.48
N MET A 55 -1.06 -2.66 -14.87
CA MET A 55 -1.21 -3.93 -14.18
C MET A 55 -0.17 -4.96 -14.61
N THR A 56 0.54 -5.52 -13.64
CA THR A 56 1.34 -6.73 -13.85
C THR A 56 0.41 -7.92 -14.15
N GLY A 57 0.93 -8.99 -14.77
CA GLY A 57 0.11 -10.14 -15.18
C GLY A 57 -0.64 -10.80 -14.02
N SER A 58 -0.06 -10.83 -12.82
CA SER A 58 -0.70 -11.34 -11.60
C SER A 58 -1.85 -10.45 -11.12
N GLN A 59 -1.74 -9.12 -11.32
CA GLN A 59 -2.76 -8.15 -10.95
C GLN A 59 -3.99 -8.26 -11.88
N ARG A 60 -3.79 -8.44 -13.19
CA ARG A 60 -4.86 -8.69 -14.16
C ARG A 60 -5.68 -9.93 -13.81
N ARG A 61 -4.99 -11.05 -13.55
CA ARG A 61 -5.64 -12.33 -13.21
C ARG A 61 -6.45 -12.24 -11.92
N THR A 62 -5.95 -11.49 -10.93
CA THR A 62 -6.66 -11.28 -9.66
C THR A 62 -7.91 -10.42 -9.86
N ALA A 63 -7.84 -9.37 -10.67
CA ALA A 63 -8.97 -8.52 -11.01
C ALA A 63 -10.08 -9.30 -11.76
N GLU A 64 -9.71 -10.17 -12.70
CA GLU A 64 -10.67 -11.04 -13.43
C GLU A 64 -11.44 -11.98 -12.48
N ILE A 65 -10.73 -12.61 -11.52
CA ILE A 65 -11.34 -13.51 -10.53
C ILE A 65 -12.30 -12.75 -9.62
N LEU A 66 -11.92 -11.55 -9.17
CA LEU A 66 -12.78 -10.70 -8.34
C LEU A 66 -14.02 -10.21 -9.11
N ALA A 67 -13.87 -9.80 -10.37
CA ALA A 67 -14.98 -9.37 -11.22
C ALA A 67 -15.98 -10.52 -11.47
N ALA A 68 -15.49 -11.74 -11.69
CA ALA A 68 -16.34 -12.93 -11.82
C ALA A 68 -17.12 -13.23 -10.53
N LYS A 69 -16.49 -13.03 -9.37
CA LYS A 69 -17.11 -13.26 -8.06
C LYS A 69 -18.18 -12.21 -7.71
N LYS A 70 -18.04 -10.96 -8.17
CA LYS A 70 -19.00 -9.87 -7.94
C LYS A 70 -20.26 -9.97 -8.81
N ARG A 71 -20.23 -10.75 -9.90
CA ARG A 71 -21.38 -11.01 -10.79
C ARG A 71 -22.29 -12.16 -10.32
N ARG A 72 -22.03 -12.74 -9.15
CA ARG A 72 -22.82 -13.84 -8.58
C ARG A 72 -23.45 -13.41 -7.27
#